data_AF-A0A445KCR1-F1
#
_entry.id   AF-A0A445KCR1-F1
#
_cell.length_a   1.000
_cell.length_b   1.000
_cell.length_c   1.000
_cell.angle_alpha   90.00
_cell.angle_beta   90.00
_cell.angle_gamma   90.00
#
_symmetry.space_group_name_H-M   'P 1'
#
loop_
_entity.id
_entity.type
_entity.pdbx_description
1 polymer ?
#
loop_
_entity_poly.entity_id
_entity_poly.type
_entity_poly.pdbx_seq_one_letter_code
_entity_poly.pdbx_strand_id
1 'polypeptide(L)'
;MERSSSSYTSEARSRVFCMCNIEAPLVTSWIEENSGRRFYGCGLYKVGKGCNFFQWHDPVGNNRQKKIIVALMKEVDELKLREKGLQSRISDMKMKEKYESEVVVVSVKWDGESELMVVSVSVK
;
A
#
# COMPACT_ATOMS: atom_id res chain seq x y z
N MET A 1 37.22 28.29 1.15
CA MET A 1 37.25 26.87 0.77
C MET A 1 36.91 26.07 2.03
N GLU A 2 35.63 25.80 2.26
CA GLU A 2 35.23 25.01 3.45
C GLU A 2 34.88 23.58 3.03
N ARG A 3 35.55 22.66 3.71
CA ARG A 3 35.64 21.24 3.42
C ARG A 3 34.41 20.56 4.02
N SER A 4 33.53 20.03 3.18
CA SER A 4 32.38 19.23 3.64
C SER A 4 32.87 17.98 4.37
N SER A 5 32.58 17.89 5.67
CA SER A 5 32.71 16.65 6.44
C SER A 5 31.37 15.92 6.45
N SER A 6 31.23 14.92 5.59
CA SER A 6 30.15 13.93 5.71
C SER A 6 30.50 12.95 6.83
N SER A 7 29.95 13.17 8.02
CA SER A 7 30.05 12.20 9.11
C SER A 7 29.05 11.06 8.89
N TYR A 8 29.44 10.06 8.09
CA TYR A 8 28.97 8.69 8.32
C TYR A 8 29.62 8.26 9.64
N THR A 9 28.98 8.53 10.76
CA THR A 9 29.37 7.91 12.02
C THR A 9 28.94 6.46 11.92
N SER A 10 29.90 5.56 11.69
CA SER A 10 29.72 4.16 12.06
C SER A 10 29.38 4.15 13.56
N GLU A 11 28.11 4.02 13.94
CA GLU A 11 27.77 3.76 15.34
C GLU A 11 28.62 2.59 15.80
N ALA A 12 29.53 2.86 16.74
CA ALA A 12 30.31 1.83 17.39
C ALA A 12 29.30 0.78 17.89
N ARG A 13 29.36 -0.45 17.34
CA ARG A 13 28.47 -1.54 17.74
C ARG A 13 28.65 -1.77 19.23
N SER A 14 27.75 -1.23 20.04
CA SER A 14 27.75 -1.46 21.48
C SER A 14 27.63 -2.97 21.70
N ARG A 15 28.62 -3.55 22.38
CA ARG A 15 28.62 -4.98 22.70
C ARG A 15 27.62 -5.22 23.81
N VAL A 16 26.57 -5.98 23.51
CA VAL A 16 25.54 -6.36 24.48
C VAL A 16 25.86 -7.76 24.98
N PHE A 17 25.85 -7.97 26.29
CA PHE A 17 26.12 -9.27 26.91
C PHE A 17 24.86 -9.81 27.59
N CYS A 18 24.65 -11.13 27.50
CA CYS A 18 23.54 -11.79 28.20
C CYS A 18 23.93 -12.23 29.63
N MET A 19 22.99 -12.81 30.38
CA MET A 19 23.24 -13.31 31.75
C MET A 19 24.23 -14.49 31.82
N CYS A 20 24.55 -15.14 30.69
CA CYS A 20 25.62 -16.15 30.62
C CYS A 20 27.00 -15.53 30.41
N ASN A 21 27.11 -14.19 30.44
CA ASN A 21 28.33 -13.42 30.19
C ASN A 21 28.98 -13.67 28.82
N ILE A 22 28.16 -14.01 27.82
CA ILE A 22 28.55 -14.12 26.41
C ILE A 22 27.94 -12.96 25.63
N GLU A 23 28.61 -12.56 24.54
CA GLU A 23 28.10 -11.53 23.64
C GLU A 23 26.78 -12.00 23.00
N ALA A 24 25.74 -11.18 23.14
CA ALA A 24 24.42 -11.42 22.59
C ALA A 24 24.42 -11.02 21.09
N PRO A 25 24.20 -11.95 20.16
CA PRO A 25 24.10 -11.61 18.74
C PRO A 25 22.90 -10.69 18.46
N LEU A 26 23.07 -9.78 17.50
CA LEU A 26 21.98 -9.01 16.92
C LEU A 26 21.23 -9.87 15.89
N VAL A 27 19.94 -10.09 16.11
CA VAL A 27 19.07 -10.95 15.30
C VAL A 27 17.93 -10.11 14.73
N THR A 28 17.55 -10.35 13.47
CA THR A 28 16.37 -9.75 12.84
C THR A 28 15.19 -10.72 12.96
N SER A 29 14.06 -10.24 13.47
CA SER A 29 12.80 -10.98 13.53
C SER A 29 12.13 -10.97 12.17
N TRP A 30 11.63 -12.13 11.74
CA TRP A 30 10.89 -12.32 10.49
C TRP A 30 9.46 -12.83 10.73
N ILE A 31 9.01 -12.84 11.98
CA ILE A 31 7.62 -13.16 12.33
C ILE A 31 6.76 -11.98 11.91
N GLU A 32 5.58 -12.25 11.34
CA GLU A 32 4.65 -11.24 10.78
C GLU A 32 4.49 -10.01 11.68
N GLU A 33 4.26 -10.22 12.97
CA GLU A 33 4.01 -9.16 13.96
C GLU A 33 5.25 -8.31 14.31
N ASN A 34 6.46 -8.83 14.10
CA ASN A 34 7.72 -8.18 14.42
C ASN A 34 8.70 -8.16 13.23
N SER A 35 8.19 -8.22 12.00
CA SER A 35 9.02 -8.40 10.81
C SER A 35 9.97 -7.22 10.62
N GLY A 36 11.24 -7.51 10.35
CA GLY A 36 12.30 -6.52 10.15
C GLY A 36 12.83 -5.87 11.45
N ARG A 37 12.21 -6.10 12.62
CA ARG A 37 12.70 -5.57 13.90
C ARG A 37 13.88 -6.39 14.42
N ARG A 38 14.90 -5.70 14.92
CA ARG A 38 16.15 -6.28 15.42
C ARG A 38 16.17 -6.34 16.94
N PHE A 39 16.70 -7.43 17.49
CA PHE A 39 16.85 -7.67 18.92
C PHE A 39 18.16 -8.39 19.24
N TYR A 40 18.63 -8.24 20.48
CA TYR A 40 19.70 -9.04 21.06
C TYR A 40 19.12 -10.20 21.85
N GLY A 41 19.65 -11.41 21.65
CA GLY A 41 19.25 -12.62 22.36
C GLY A 41 20.45 -13.46 22.81
N CYS A 42 20.25 -14.40 23.73
CA CYS A 42 21.33 -15.29 24.15
C CYS A 42 21.77 -16.23 23.01
N GLY A 43 23.06 -16.24 22.66
CA GLY A 43 23.60 -17.12 21.62
C GLY A 43 23.44 -18.61 21.89
N LEU A 44 23.28 -19.01 23.16
CA LEU A 44 23.06 -20.40 23.58
C LEU A 44 21.57 -20.81 23.63
N TYR A 45 20.63 -19.90 23.29
CA TYR A 45 19.20 -20.18 23.38
C TYR A 45 18.78 -21.39 22.54
N LYS A 46 19.27 -21.50 21.29
CA LYS A 46 18.92 -22.59 20.37
C LYS A 46 19.43 -23.97 20.78
N VAL A 47 20.45 -24.04 21.64
CA VAL A 47 21.04 -25.30 22.11
C VAL A 47 20.54 -25.72 23.50
N GLY A 48 19.51 -25.03 24.03
CA GLY A 48 18.89 -25.36 25.32
C GLY A 48 19.75 -25.08 26.55
N LYS A 49 20.89 -24.39 26.39
CA LYS A 49 21.82 -24.01 27.47
C LYS A 49 21.87 -22.50 27.72
N GLY A 50 21.04 -21.74 27.02
CA GLY A 50 21.00 -20.29 27.11
C GLY A 50 20.04 -19.77 28.18
N CYS A 51 20.33 -18.58 28.67
CA CYS A 51 19.38 -17.79 29.47
C CYS A 51 18.32 -17.11 28.59
N ASN A 52 17.24 -16.63 29.21
CA ASN A 52 16.13 -15.92 28.55
C ASN A 52 16.43 -14.44 28.29
N PHE A 53 17.70 -14.07 28.06
CA PHE A 53 18.06 -12.69 27.77
C PHE A 53 17.45 -12.25 26.43
N PHE A 54 16.77 -11.10 26.44
CA PHE A 54 16.15 -10.48 25.27
C PHE A 54 16.16 -8.96 25.43
N GLN A 55 16.59 -8.24 24.39
CA GLN A 55 16.55 -6.77 24.36
C GLN A 55 16.31 -6.26 22.94
N TRP A 56 15.34 -5.36 22.75
CA TRP A 56 15.16 -4.71 21.44
C TRP A 56 16.36 -3.82 21.11
N HIS A 57 16.90 -3.97 19.90
CA HIS A 57 17.92 -3.06 19.35
C HIS A 57 17.25 -1.84 18.73
N ASP A 58 16.20 -2.07 17.94
CA ASP A 58 15.41 -0.97 17.40
C ASP A 58 14.56 -0.38 18.52
N PRO A 59 14.64 0.95 18.76
CA PRO A 59 13.79 1.59 19.75
C PRO A 59 12.32 1.30 19.40
N VAL A 60 11.48 1.17 20.42
CA VAL A 60 10.03 1.14 20.19
C VAL A 60 9.72 2.43 19.45
N GLY A 61 9.26 2.30 18.19
CA GLY A 61 8.98 3.46 17.34
C GLY A 61 8.20 4.49 18.14
N ASN A 62 8.64 5.75 18.09
CA ASN A 62 8.07 6.84 18.89
C ASN A 62 6.53 6.77 18.75
N ASN A 63 5.79 6.96 19.85
CA ASN A 63 4.33 7.01 19.81
C ASN A 63 3.80 7.94 18.70
N ARG A 64 4.55 9.01 18.38
CA ARG A 64 4.27 9.86 17.21
C ARG A 64 4.41 9.13 15.87
N GLN A 65 5.48 8.38 15.65
CA GLN A 65 5.69 7.59 14.43
C GLN A 65 4.60 6.54 14.26
N LYS A 66 4.24 5.82 15.33
CA LYS A 66 3.13 4.85 15.29
C LYS A 66 1.81 5.50 14.89
N LYS A 67 1.48 6.66 15.48
CA LYS A 67 0.26 7.42 15.13
C LYS A 67 0.25 7.84 13.67
N ILE A 68 1.39 8.32 13.14
CA ILE A 68 1.52 8.72 11.74
C ILE A 68 1.32 7.50 10.82
N ILE A 69 1.98 6.37 11.11
CA ILE A 69 1.84 5.15 10.30
C ILE A 69 0.38 4.71 10.25
N VAL A 70 -0.30 4.64 11.40
CA VAL A 70 -1.71 4.24 11.46
C VAL A 70 -2.61 5.22 10.71
N ALA A 71 -2.37 6.52 10.82
CA ALA A 71 -3.13 7.53 10.08
C ALA A 71 -2.94 7.38 8.57
N LEU A 72 -1.69 7.22 8.12
CA LEU A 72 -1.36 7.02 6.71
C LEU A 72 -1.97 5.73 6.15
N MET A 73 -1.97 4.64 6.91
CA MET A 73 -2.61 3.39 6.49
C MET A 73 -4.10 3.57 6.24
N LYS A 74 -4.81 4.27 7.15
CA LYS A 74 -6.24 4.58 6.98
C LYS A 74 -6.49 5.43 5.74
N GLU A 75 -5.66 6.47 5.54
CA GLU A 75 -5.78 7.35 4.37
C GLU A 75 -5.56 6.56 3.07
N VAL A 76 -4.59 5.65 3.03
CA VAL A 76 -4.37 4.76 1.87
C VAL A 76 -5.59 3.88 1.59
N ASP A 77 -6.22 3.32 2.63
CA ASP A 77 -7.42 2.48 2.45
C ASP A 77 -8.62 3.29 1.95
N GLU A 78 -8.82 4.50 2.49
CA GLU A 78 -9.86 5.43 2.02
C GLU A 78 -9.64 5.86 0.55
N LEU A 79 -8.39 6.15 0.19
CA LEU A 79 -8.02 6.50 -1.18
C LEU A 79 -8.27 5.33 -2.15
N LYS A 80 -7.92 4.10 -1.77
CA LYS A 80 -8.21 2.90 -2.57
C LYS A 80 -9.71 2.67 -2.77
N LEU A 81 -10.52 2.91 -1.74
CA LEU A 81 -11.98 2.83 -1.85
C LEU A 81 -12.52 3.88 -2.81
N ARG A 82 -12.04 5.12 -2.71
CA ARG A 82 -12.42 6.22 -3.60
C ARG A 82 -12.00 5.94 -5.04
N GLU A 83 -10.78 5.45 -5.26
CA GLU A 83 -10.27 5.08 -6.57
C GLU A 83 -11.17 4.04 -7.25
N LYS A 84 -11.51 2.96 -6.54
CA LYS A 84 -12.44 1.94 -7.03
C LYS A 84 -13.81 2.53 -7.42
N GLY A 85 -14.35 3.41 -6.59
CA GLY A 85 -15.61 4.10 -6.88
C GLY A 85 -15.54 4.97 -8.14
N LEU A 86 -14.46 5.73 -8.31
CA LEU A 86 -14.23 6.52 -9.51
C LEU A 86 -14.06 5.65 -10.76
N GLN A 87 -13.34 4.53 -10.66
CA GLN A 87 -13.19 3.58 -11.76
C GLN A 87 -14.52 2.97 -12.19
N SER A 88 -15.40 2.63 -11.25
CA SER A 88 -16.76 2.17 -11.56
C SER A 88 -17.52 3.23 -12.34
N ARG A 89 -17.54 4.48 -11.86
CA ARG A 89 -18.24 5.59 -12.53
C ARG A 89 -17.70 5.87 -13.93
N ILE A 90 -16.38 5.82 -14.11
CA ILE A 90 -15.76 5.97 -15.43
C ILE A 90 -16.22 4.86 -16.36
N SER A 91 -16.30 3.63 -15.87
CA SER A 91 -16.75 2.48 -16.65
C SER A 91 -18.23 2.63 -17.06
N ASP A 92 -19.09 3.06 -16.14
CA ASP A 92 -20.51 3.32 -16.42
C ASP A 92 -20.71 4.42 -17.46
N MET A 93 -19.96 5.54 -17.34
CA MET A 93 -20.01 6.63 -18.31
C MET A 93 -19.54 6.16 -19.70
N LYS A 94 -18.46 5.38 -19.78
CA LYS A 94 -17.98 4.80 -21.05
C LYS A 94 -19.01 3.84 -21.68
N MET A 95 -19.69 3.04 -20.86
CA MET A 95 -20.74 2.16 -21.34
C MET A 95 -21.94 2.93 -21.88
N LYS A 96 -22.32 4.04 -21.22
CA LYS A 96 -23.40 4.91 -21.69
C LYS A 96 -23.06 5.60 -23.00
N GLU A 97 -21.85 6.16 -23.10
CA GLU A 97 -21.35 6.77 -24.34
C GLU A 97 -21.34 5.75 -25.50
N LYS A 98 -20.88 4.53 -25.24
CA LYS A 98 -20.93 3.44 -26.22
C LYS A 98 -22.37 3.13 -26.65
N TYR A 99 -23.28 2.92 -25.70
CA TYR A 99 -24.68 2.65 -26.02
C TYR A 99 -25.29 3.78 -26.85
N GLU A 100 -25.07 5.04 -26.47
CA GLU A 100 -25.55 6.21 -27.22
C GLU A 100 -24.98 6.27 -28.65
N SER A 101 -23.73 5.86 -28.87
CA SER A 101 -23.13 5.75 -30.20
C SER A 101 -23.67 4.57 -31.04
N GLU A 102 -24.27 3.56 -30.40
CA GLU A 102 -24.86 2.40 -31.07
C GLU A 102 -26.39 2.53 -31.25
N VAL A 103 -27.02 3.61 -30.75
CA VAL A 103 -28.47 3.83 -30.89
C VAL A 103 -28.85 4.05 -32.34
N VAL A 104 -29.69 3.17 -32.87
CA VAL A 104 -30.33 3.30 -34.17
C VAL A 104 -31.63 4.09 -34.03
N VAL A 105 -31.74 5.19 -34.78
CA VAL A 105 -32.93 6.03 -34.84
C VAL A 105 -33.75 5.61 -36.05
N VAL A 106 -34.97 5.14 -35.80
CA VAL A 106 -35.98 4.87 -36.82
C VAL A 106 -36.97 6.03 -36.83
N SER A 107 -37.04 6.76 -37.93
CA SER A 107 -38.02 7.82 -38.13
C SER A 107 -39.01 7.43 -39.21
N VAL A 108 -40.30 7.60 -38.90
CA VAL A 108 -41.41 7.35 -39.83
C VAL A 108 -42.02 8.70 -40.19
N LYS A 109 -42.16 8.97 -41.48
CA LYS A 109 -42.79 10.19 -42.00
C LYS A 109 -43.89 9.81 -42.99
N TRP A 110 -44.99 10.54 -42.95
CA TRP A 110 -46.01 10.46 -43.98
C TRP A 110 -45.56 11.30 -45.17
N ASP A 111 -45.47 10.67 -46.34
CA ASP A 111 -45.25 11.36 -47.60
C ASP A 111 -46.61 11.63 -48.25
N GLY A 112 -47.00 12.91 -48.25
CA GLY A 112 -48.27 13.36 -48.82
C GLY A 112 -48.30 13.38 -50.34
N GLU A 113 -47.14 13.34 -51.02
CA GLU A 113 -47.09 13.24 -52.48
C GLU A 113 -47.29 11.79 -52.94
N SER A 114 -46.77 10.83 -52.18
CA SER A 114 -46.89 9.40 -52.51
C SER A 114 -47.98 8.65 -51.73
N GLU A 115 -48.69 9.30 -50.80
CA GLU A 115 -49.64 8.69 -49.84
C GLU A 115 -49.08 7.45 -49.11
N LEU A 116 -47.79 7.46 -48.75
CA LEU A 116 -47.12 6.32 -48.11
C LEU A 116 -46.42 6.75 -46.82
N MET A 117 -46.24 5.78 -45.91
CA MET A 117 -45.31 5.95 -44.81
C MET A 117 -43.89 5.63 -45.28
N VAL A 118 -43.00 6.62 -45.22
CA VAL A 118 -41.57 6.46 -45.47
C VAL A 118 -40.87 6.21 -44.15
N VAL A 119 -40.16 5.09 -44.05
CA VAL A 119 -39.33 4.74 -42.89
C VAL A 119 -37.86 5.01 -43.25
N SER A 120 -37.20 5.87 -42.49
CA SER A 120 -35.76 6.10 -42.59
C SER A 120 -35.06 5.64 -41.32
N VAL A 121 -33.94 4.96 -41.50
CA VAL A 121 -33.10 4.43 -40.42
C VAL A 121 -31.76 5.13 -40.47
N SER A 122 -31.35 5.71 -39.36
CA SER A 122 -30.04 6.36 -39.20
C SER A 122 -29.37 5.84 -37.93
N VAL A 123 -28.07 5.61 -37.98
CA VAL A 123 -27.26 5.43 -36.76
C VAL A 123 -26.88 6.82 -36.26
N LYS A 124 -26.91 7.04 -34.94
CA LYS A 124 -26.46 8.31 -34.35
C LYS A 124 -24.97 8.54 -34.53
#